data_AF-A0A2E0YMA0-F1
#
_entry.id   AF-A0A2E0YMA0-F1
#
_cell.length_a   1.000
_cell.length_b   1.000
_cell.length_c   1.000
_cell.angle_alpha   90.00
_cell.angle_beta   90.00
_cell.angle_gamma   90.00
#
_symmetry.space_group_name_H-M   'P 1'
#
loop_
_entity.id
_entity.type
_entity.pdbx_description
1 polymer ?
#
loop_
_entity_poly.entity_id
_entity_poly.type
_entity_poly.pdbx_seq_one_letter_code
_entity_poly.pdbx_strand_id
1 'polypeptide(L)'
;MEDVYQLHNTSAVMRSCDVFGIQELHVVEERLGKRVDREIAMGAQKWIDLQRYEDVASCMGSLKDEGYQIIATTPHHNGQTLSEFDITKKSALFFGTEKKGVSAEVLEAADGYLKIPMYGFTESLNISVSAAIILQDLVSRLKRSSVSWQLSEAEKRTIEIAWTLRCIKSSDKILARYSEGKMS
;
A
#
# COMPACT_ATOMS: atom_id res chain seq x y z
N MET A 1 -5.83 -0.63 -1.37
CA MET A 1 -6.49 -1.94 -1.22
C MET A 1 -7.94 -1.71 -0.84
N GLU A 2 -8.87 -2.30 -1.57
CA GLU A 2 -10.30 -2.26 -1.27
C GLU A 2 -10.69 -3.39 -0.31
N ASP A 3 -11.58 -3.09 0.64
CA ASP A 3 -12.22 -4.02 1.58
C ASP A 3 -11.28 -4.75 2.57
N VAL A 4 -11.19 -4.18 3.78
CA VAL A 4 -10.41 -4.67 4.94
C VAL A 4 -11.09 -5.80 5.70
N TYR A 5 -12.33 -6.18 5.35
CA TYR A 5 -13.07 -7.18 6.13
C TYR A 5 -12.34 -8.54 6.17
N GLN A 6 -11.38 -8.76 5.27
CA GLN A 6 -10.41 -9.83 5.33
C GLN A 6 -9.09 -9.38 5.98
N LEU A 7 -9.14 -9.28 7.31
CA LEU A 7 -8.01 -8.99 8.20
C LEU A 7 -6.72 -9.77 7.86
N HIS A 8 -6.87 -11.04 7.49
CA HIS A 8 -5.75 -11.92 7.15
C HIS A 8 -5.04 -11.47 5.86
N ASN A 9 -5.79 -11.09 4.83
CA ASN A 9 -5.23 -10.60 3.56
C ASN A 9 -4.56 -9.25 3.74
N THR A 10 -5.19 -8.32 4.47
CA THR A 10 -4.58 -7.01 4.78
C THR A 10 -3.26 -7.19 5.53
N SER A 11 -3.23 -8.08 6.54
CA SER A 11 -1.99 -8.36 7.28
C SER A 11 -0.92 -9.03 6.42
N ALA A 12 -1.29 -9.92 5.50
CA ALA A 12 -0.35 -10.58 4.61
C ALA A 12 0.26 -9.59 3.60
N VAL A 13 -0.59 -8.74 2.98
CA VAL A 13 -0.14 -7.66 2.08
C VAL A 13 0.78 -6.69 2.81
N MET A 14 0.43 -6.26 4.03
CA MET A 14 1.27 -5.37 4.84
C MET A 14 2.66 -5.99 5.12
N ARG A 15 2.73 -7.30 5.39
CA ARG A 15 4.02 -7.99 5.54
C ARG A 15 4.82 -8.02 4.23
N SER A 16 4.15 -8.21 3.09
CA SER A 16 4.82 -8.11 1.78
C SER A 16 5.35 -6.70 1.52
N CYS A 17 4.56 -5.66 1.87
CA CYS A 17 5.02 -4.27 1.80
C CYS A 17 6.29 -4.05 2.63
N ASP A 18 6.30 -4.48 3.88
CA ASP A 18 7.46 -4.39 4.78
C ASP A 18 8.70 -5.08 4.19
N VAL A 19 8.55 -6.34 3.79
CA VAL A 19 9.64 -7.15 3.22
C VAL A 19 10.21 -6.56 1.93
N PHE A 20 9.36 -5.98 1.08
CA PHE A 20 9.78 -5.43 -0.21
C PHE A 20 10.11 -3.93 -0.15
N GLY A 21 10.01 -3.28 1.02
CA GLY A 21 10.40 -1.89 1.21
C GLY A 21 9.39 -0.88 0.67
N ILE A 22 8.09 -1.21 0.70
CA ILE A 22 6.99 -0.28 0.40
C ILE A 22 6.59 0.42 1.69
N GLN A 23 6.75 1.74 1.74
CA GLN A 23 6.54 2.51 2.97
C GLN A 23 5.07 2.68 3.34
N GLU A 24 4.18 2.78 2.34
CA GLU A 24 2.78 3.15 2.55
C GLU A 24 1.82 2.07 2.06
N LEU A 25 0.81 1.77 2.88
CA LEU A 25 -0.32 0.93 2.51
C LEU A 25 -1.60 1.75 2.65
N HIS A 26 -2.27 1.96 1.51
CA HIS A 26 -3.52 2.70 1.44
C HIS A 26 -4.70 1.74 1.43
N VAL A 27 -5.69 2.02 2.28
CA VAL A 27 -6.77 1.10 2.61
C VAL A 27 -8.11 1.82 2.58
N VAL A 28 -9.05 1.30 1.80
CA VAL A 28 -10.41 1.84 1.69
C VAL A 28 -11.36 0.96 2.50
N GLU A 29 -11.99 1.56 3.52
CA GLU A 29 -13.00 0.93 4.38
C GLU A 29 -14.38 1.45 3.99
N GLU A 30 -15.07 0.77 3.06
CA GLU A 30 -16.48 1.07 2.80
C GLU A 30 -17.27 0.91 4.10
N ARG A 31 -18.03 1.93 4.50
CA ARG A 31 -18.74 1.99 5.80
C ARG A 31 -19.77 0.86 5.97
N LEU A 32 -19.34 -0.32 6.42
CA LEU A 32 -20.20 -1.34 7.04
C LEU A 32 -19.82 -1.54 8.51
N GLY A 33 -20.12 -0.53 9.34
CA GLY A 33 -20.50 -0.64 10.75
C GLY A 33 -19.54 -1.28 11.77
N LYS A 34 -18.40 -1.84 11.37
CA LYS A 34 -17.42 -2.45 12.26
C LYS A 34 -16.06 -1.85 11.99
N ARG A 35 -15.58 -1.02 12.93
CA ARG A 35 -14.16 -0.67 13.03
C ARG A 35 -13.40 -1.98 13.16
N VAL A 36 -12.61 -2.29 12.15
CA VAL A 36 -11.74 -3.46 12.17
C VAL A 36 -10.73 -3.26 13.31
N ASP A 37 -10.66 -4.23 14.22
CA ASP A 37 -9.82 -4.17 15.41
C ASP A 37 -8.37 -3.80 15.07
N ARG A 38 -7.75 -2.96 15.90
CA ARG A 38 -6.39 -2.43 15.73
C ARG A 38 -5.28 -3.49 15.73
N GLU A 39 -5.60 -4.76 15.96
CA GLU A 39 -4.64 -5.89 15.96
C GLU A 39 -4.32 -6.40 14.54
N ILE A 40 -4.43 -5.53 13.54
CA ILE A 40 -4.04 -5.86 12.16
C ILE A 40 -2.51 -5.81 12.09
N ALA A 41 -1.93 -6.98 11.90
CA ALA A 41 -0.50 -7.27 11.77
C ALA A 41 0.28 -7.49 13.09
N MET A 42 0.99 -8.62 13.10
CA MET A 42 1.93 -9.00 14.15
C MET A 42 3.30 -8.33 13.90
N GLY A 43 3.41 -7.03 14.09
CA GLY A 43 4.69 -6.28 14.13
C GLY A 43 4.99 -5.39 12.92
N ALA A 44 4.51 -5.71 11.71
CA ALA A 44 4.79 -4.94 10.48
C ALA A 44 4.16 -3.53 10.48
N GLN A 45 3.08 -3.32 11.22
CA GLN A 45 2.40 -2.02 11.39
C GLN A 45 3.28 -0.96 12.07
N LYS A 46 4.43 -1.36 12.64
CA LYS A 46 5.41 -0.41 13.19
C LYS A 46 6.21 0.28 12.09
N TRP A 47 6.42 -0.42 10.97
CA TRP A 47 7.33 -0.03 9.89
C TRP A 47 6.58 0.54 8.69
N ILE A 48 5.34 0.11 8.47
CA ILE A 48 4.49 0.57 7.37
C ILE A 48 3.51 1.65 7.82
N ASP A 49 3.39 2.71 7.02
CA ASP A 49 2.40 3.76 7.20
C ASP A 49 1.06 3.32 6.59
N LEU A 50 0.08 3.11 7.46
CA LEU A 50 -1.26 2.69 7.06
C LEU A 50 -2.17 3.92 6.91
N GLN A 51 -2.53 4.25 5.68
CA GLN A 51 -3.49 5.31 5.36
C GLN A 51 -4.88 4.71 5.15
N ARG A 52 -5.89 5.29 5.79
CA ARG A 52 -7.26 4.79 5.78
C ARG A 52 -8.20 5.83 5.17
N TYR A 53 -9.03 5.39 4.24
CA TYR A 53 -9.98 6.20 3.50
C TYR A 53 -11.38 5.63 3.65
N GLU A 54 -12.38 6.51 3.66
CA GLU A 54 -13.79 6.11 3.77
C GLU A 54 -14.36 5.61 2.44
N ASP A 55 -13.77 6.04 1.32
CA ASP A 55 -14.19 5.71 -0.03
C ASP A 55 -13.01 5.71 -1.01
N VAL A 56 -13.25 5.14 -2.19
CA VAL A 56 -12.26 4.99 -3.25
C VAL A 56 -11.88 6.34 -3.85
N ALA A 57 -12.86 7.22 -4.08
CA ALA A 57 -12.65 8.55 -4.66
C ALA A 57 -11.63 9.39 -3.87
N SER A 58 -11.77 9.46 -2.54
CA SER A 58 -10.87 10.21 -1.66
C SER A 58 -9.45 9.63 -1.66
N CYS A 59 -9.33 8.30 -1.68
CA CYS A 59 -8.05 7.59 -1.81
C CYS A 59 -7.35 7.92 -3.12
N MET A 60 -8.05 7.77 -4.25
CA MET A 60 -7.50 8.08 -5.58
C MET A 60 -7.16 9.57 -5.72
N GLY A 61 -8.00 10.46 -5.19
CA GLY A 61 -7.75 11.90 -5.19
C GLY A 61 -6.45 12.25 -4.47
N SER A 62 -6.28 11.78 -3.23
CA SER A 62 -5.05 11.98 -2.44
C SER A 62 -3.81 11.51 -3.20
N LEU A 63 -3.86 10.30 -3.77
CA LEU A 63 -2.72 9.73 -4.50
C LEU A 63 -2.41 10.49 -5.79
N LYS A 64 -3.44 10.93 -6.53
CA LYS A 64 -3.25 11.75 -7.74
C LYS A 64 -2.66 13.11 -7.42
N ASP A 65 -3.10 13.75 -6.33
CA ASP A 65 -2.54 15.03 -5.85
C ASP A 65 -1.06 14.90 -5.47
N GLU A 66 -0.64 13.73 -4.99
CA GLU A 66 0.76 13.38 -4.73
C GLU A 66 1.55 12.93 -5.98
N GLY A 67 0.95 13.02 -7.16
CA GLY A 67 1.57 12.71 -8.45
C GLY A 67 1.70 11.22 -8.76
N TYR A 68 0.93 10.35 -8.10
CA TYR A 68 0.86 8.94 -8.47
C TYR A 68 -0.11 8.73 -9.65
N GLN A 69 0.30 7.90 -10.60
CA GLN A 69 -0.65 7.26 -11.53
C GLN A 69 -1.35 6.08 -10.84
N ILE A 70 -2.62 5.88 -11.13
CA ILE A 70 -3.44 4.83 -10.56
C ILE A 70 -3.41 3.61 -11.47
N ILE A 71 -2.92 2.49 -10.96
CA ILE A 71 -2.79 1.24 -11.72
C ILE A 71 -3.71 0.18 -11.12
N ALA A 72 -4.74 -0.21 -11.85
CA ALA A 72 -5.66 -1.26 -11.42
C ALA A 72 -5.08 -2.65 -11.70
N THR A 73 -5.00 -3.49 -10.67
CA THR A 73 -4.55 -4.88 -10.84
C THR A 73 -5.73 -5.79 -11.16
N THR A 74 -5.77 -6.35 -12.37
CA THR A 74 -6.90 -7.16 -12.82
C THR A 74 -6.48 -8.18 -13.88
N PRO A 75 -6.95 -9.43 -13.83
CA PRO A 75 -6.66 -10.42 -14.87
C PRO A 75 -7.50 -10.24 -16.14
N HIS A 76 -8.60 -9.46 -16.08
CA HIS A 76 -9.65 -9.45 -17.11
C HIS A 76 -9.56 -8.30 -18.12
N HIS A 77 -8.76 -7.26 -17.87
CA HIS A 77 -8.57 -6.15 -18.81
C HIS A 77 -7.31 -6.31 -19.66
N ASN A 78 -7.28 -5.61 -20.79
CA ASN A 78 -6.08 -5.49 -21.61
C ASN A 78 -5.05 -4.59 -20.91
N GLY A 79 -4.36 -5.15 -19.92
CA GLY A 79 -3.30 -4.51 -19.16
C GLY A 79 -1.91 -4.99 -19.55
N GLN A 80 -0.91 -4.20 -19.15
CA GLN A 80 0.49 -4.58 -19.27
C GLN A 80 0.78 -5.80 -18.40
N THR A 81 1.70 -6.64 -18.86
CA THR A 81 2.28 -7.68 -18.01
C THR A 81 3.35 -7.11 -17.08
N LEU A 82 3.69 -7.85 -16.03
CA LEU A 82 4.75 -7.48 -15.09
C LEU A 82 6.05 -7.07 -15.77
N SER A 83 6.49 -7.80 -16.80
CA SER A 83 7.73 -7.50 -17.53
C SER A 83 7.68 -6.22 -18.37
N GLU A 84 6.50 -5.85 -18.85
CA GLU A 84 6.28 -4.72 -19.76
C GLU A 84 5.93 -3.43 -19.01
N PHE A 85 5.51 -3.55 -17.76
CA PHE A 85 5.07 -2.42 -16.96
C PHE A 85 6.19 -1.37 -16.80
N ASP A 86 5.84 -0.10 -17.01
CA ASP A 86 6.75 1.03 -16.92
C ASP A 86 6.99 1.43 -15.45
N ILE A 87 8.16 1.06 -14.93
CA ILE A 87 8.58 1.34 -13.56
C ILE A 87 9.18 2.74 -13.37
N THR A 88 9.28 3.55 -14.43
CA THR A 88 9.88 4.90 -14.33
C THR A 88 8.93 5.93 -13.71
N LYS A 89 7.63 5.63 -13.71
CA LYS A 89 6.57 6.50 -13.20
C LYS A 89 6.16 6.11 -11.78
N LYS A 90 5.93 7.14 -10.95
CA LYS A 90 5.40 6.98 -9.59
C LYS A 90 3.99 6.38 -9.66
N SER A 91 3.80 5.16 -9.15
CA SER A 91 2.60 4.35 -9.39
C SER A 91 1.97 3.86 -8.09
N ALA A 92 0.65 4.01 -7.96
CA ALA A 92 -0.14 3.41 -6.90
C ALA A 92 -0.89 2.19 -7.44
N LEU A 93 -0.60 1.02 -6.87
CA LEU A 93 -1.21 -0.25 -7.27
C LEU A 93 -2.51 -0.48 -6.50
N PHE A 94 -3.63 -0.53 -7.21
CA PHE A 94 -4.94 -0.83 -6.65
C PHE A 94 -5.27 -2.30 -6.74
N PHE A 95 -5.36 -2.92 -5.57
CA PHE A 95 -5.84 -4.28 -5.38
C PHE A 95 -7.28 -4.24 -4.86
N GLY A 96 -8.16 -4.95 -5.55
CA GLY A 96 -9.57 -5.06 -5.21
C GLY A 96 -9.89 -6.14 -4.20
N THR A 97 -11.16 -6.50 -4.09
CA THR A 97 -11.70 -7.50 -3.14
C THR A 97 -11.68 -8.92 -3.71
N GLU A 98 -11.69 -9.97 -2.87
CA GLU A 98 -11.60 -11.36 -3.36
C GLU A 98 -12.77 -11.76 -4.26
N LYS A 99 -13.96 -11.18 -4.03
CA LYS A 99 -15.18 -11.57 -4.75
C LYS A 99 -15.42 -10.74 -6.01
N LYS A 100 -15.11 -9.45 -5.97
CA LYS A 100 -15.47 -8.51 -7.04
C LYS A 100 -14.26 -8.03 -7.83
N GLY A 101 -13.05 -8.34 -7.37
CA GLY A 101 -11.84 -7.70 -7.87
C GLY A 101 -11.88 -6.20 -7.57
N VAL A 102 -11.21 -5.44 -8.41
CA VAL A 102 -11.14 -3.97 -8.34
C VAL A 102 -12.50 -3.38 -8.72
N SER A 103 -12.98 -2.39 -7.98
CA SER A 103 -14.29 -1.77 -8.26
C SER A 103 -14.34 -1.08 -9.64
N ALA A 104 -15.55 -0.95 -10.20
CA ALA A 104 -15.76 -0.27 -11.46
C ALA A 104 -15.26 1.19 -11.42
N GLU A 105 -15.42 1.86 -10.28
CA GLU A 105 -14.92 3.23 -10.07
C GLU A 105 -13.41 3.32 -10.27
N VAL A 106 -12.64 2.39 -9.70
CA VAL A 106 -11.19 2.33 -9.93
C VAL A 106 -10.87 1.95 -11.37
N LEU A 107 -11.58 0.96 -11.94
CA LEU A 107 -11.33 0.51 -13.31
C LEU A 107 -11.54 1.62 -14.34
N GLU A 108 -12.53 2.49 -14.15
CA GLU A 108 -12.83 3.62 -15.02
C GLU A 108 -11.84 4.78 -14.82
N ALA A 109 -11.37 5.01 -13.60
CA ALA A 109 -10.49 6.12 -13.25
C ALA A 109 -8.98 5.79 -13.32
N ALA A 110 -8.62 4.53 -13.58
CA ALA A 110 -7.24 4.06 -13.64
C ALA A 110 -6.51 4.58 -14.88
N ASP A 111 -5.26 4.96 -14.70
CA ASP A 111 -4.35 5.39 -15.76
C ASP A 111 -3.75 4.20 -16.53
N GLY A 112 -3.84 2.99 -15.96
CA GLY A 112 -3.43 1.75 -16.61
C GLY A 112 -3.86 0.50 -15.84
N TYR A 113 -3.70 -0.64 -16.50
CA TYR A 113 -4.00 -1.95 -15.91
C TYR A 113 -2.74 -2.81 -15.87
N LEU A 114 -2.57 -3.56 -14.78
CA LEU A 114 -1.49 -4.50 -14.59
C LEU A 114 -2.05 -5.90 -14.34
N LYS A 115 -1.51 -6.91 -15.03
CA LYS A 115 -1.93 -8.29 -14.86
C LYS A 115 -0.78 -9.26 -14.68
N ILE A 116 -1.04 -10.30 -13.88
CA ILE A 116 -0.19 -11.49 -13.79
C ILE A 116 -0.70 -12.46 -14.86
N PRO A 117 0.14 -12.89 -15.83
CA PRO A 117 -0.26 -13.90 -16.80
C PRO A 117 -0.69 -15.21 -16.11
N MET A 118 -1.87 -15.71 -16.46
CA MET A 118 -2.42 -16.97 -15.93
C MET A 118 -2.58 -17.97 -17.08
N TYR A 119 -2.12 -19.20 -16.85
CA TYR A 119 -2.09 -20.27 -17.86
C TYR A 119 -2.89 -21.50 -17.43
N GLY A 120 -3.62 -21.41 -16.32
CA GLY A 120 -4.45 -22.49 -15.77
C GLY A 120 -5.95 -22.17 -15.85
N PHE A 121 -6.75 -23.00 -15.19
CA PHE A 121 -8.21 -22.87 -15.16
C PHE A 121 -8.72 -21.88 -14.10
N THR A 122 -7.92 -21.59 -13.08
CA THR A 122 -8.30 -20.63 -12.04
C THR A 122 -8.28 -19.21 -12.62
N GLU A 123 -9.37 -18.48 -12.40
CA GLU A 123 -9.58 -17.15 -12.99
C GLU A 123 -8.82 -16.03 -12.24
N SER A 124 -8.42 -16.27 -10.99
CA SER A 124 -7.70 -15.30 -10.17
C SER A 124 -6.81 -15.95 -9.10
N LEU A 125 -5.81 -15.20 -8.65
CA LEU A 125 -5.02 -15.54 -7.46
C LEU A 125 -5.62 -14.85 -6.22
N ASN A 126 -5.31 -15.36 -5.03
CA ASN A 126 -5.57 -14.63 -3.78
C ASN A 126 -4.86 -13.26 -3.83
N ILE A 127 -5.47 -12.24 -3.23
CA ILE A 127 -4.98 -10.85 -3.28
C ILE A 127 -3.58 -10.73 -2.68
N SER A 128 -3.33 -11.36 -1.52
CA SER A 128 -2.02 -11.28 -0.87
C SER A 128 -0.92 -11.93 -1.71
N VAL A 129 -1.24 -13.03 -2.40
CA VAL A 129 -0.33 -13.69 -3.35
C VAL A 129 -0.08 -12.78 -4.56
N SER A 130 -1.13 -12.18 -5.12
CA SER A 130 -1.00 -11.26 -6.24
C SER A 130 -0.13 -10.06 -5.88
N ALA A 131 -0.38 -9.43 -4.73
CA ALA A 131 0.42 -8.32 -4.22
C ALA A 131 1.89 -8.73 -4.05
N ALA A 132 2.16 -9.88 -3.42
CA ALA A 132 3.53 -10.35 -3.24
C ALA A 132 4.27 -10.58 -4.57
N ILE A 133 3.62 -11.19 -5.56
CA ILE A 133 4.20 -11.43 -6.89
C ILE A 133 4.50 -10.11 -7.59
N ILE A 134 3.52 -9.19 -7.62
CA ILE A 134 3.67 -7.89 -8.29
C ILE A 134 4.77 -7.08 -7.62
N LEU A 135 4.73 -6.95 -6.29
CA LEU A 135 5.72 -6.17 -5.53
C LEU A 135 7.14 -6.72 -5.71
N GLN A 136 7.31 -8.04 -5.60
CA GLN A 136 8.62 -8.67 -5.78
C GLN A 136 9.21 -8.39 -7.17
N ASP A 137 8.41 -8.51 -8.23
CA ASP A 137 8.88 -8.24 -9.60
C ASP A 137 9.24 -6.76 -9.78
N LEU A 138 8.30 -5.86 -9.49
CA LEU A 138 8.47 -4.43 -9.72
C LEU A 138 9.62 -3.86 -8.90
N VAL A 139 9.71 -4.19 -7.60
CA VAL A 139 10.82 -3.74 -6.74
C VAL A 139 12.16 -4.30 -7.22
N SER A 140 12.21 -5.57 -7.63
CA SER A 140 13.43 -6.18 -8.16
C SER A 140 13.91 -5.51 -9.45
N ARG A 141 12.98 -5.11 -10.33
CA ARG A 141 13.31 -4.34 -11.55
C ARG A 141 13.74 -2.92 -11.17
N LEU A 142 13.04 -2.26 -10.26
CA LEU A 142 13.32 -0.90 -9.79
C LEU A 142 14.72 -0.78 -9.17
N LYS A 143 15.09 -1.70 -8.27
CA LYS A 143 16.42 -1.74 -7.62
C LYS A 143 17.58 -2.01 -8.60
N ARG A 144 17.31 -2.63 -9.75
CA ARG A 144 18.31 -2.87 -10.82
C ARG A 144 18.31 -1.78 -11.89
N SER A 145 17.39 -0.83 -11.83
CA SER A 145 17.26 0.26 -12.78
C SER A 145 18.03 1.50 -12.32
N SER A 146 18.17 2.48 -13.22
CA SER A 146 18.69 3.82 -12.92
C SER A 146 17.59 4.81 -12.50
N VAL A 147 16.36 4.35 -12.28
CA VAL A 147 15.24 5.21 -11.85
C VAL A 147 15.55 5.80 -10.48
N SER A 148 15.24 7.08 -10.29
CA SER A 148 15.37 7.73 -8.98
C SER A 148 14.14 7.41 -8.13
N TRP A 149 14.23 6.35 -7.32
CA TRP A 149 13.14 5.86 -6.46
C TRP A 149 13.40 6.05 -4.97
N GLN A 150 14.62 6.47 -4.61
CA GLN A 150 15.05 6.55 -3.22
C GLN A 150 14.48 7.80 -2.56
N LEU A 151 14.07 7.65 -1.31
CA LEU A 151 13.76 8.78 -0.44
C LEU A 151 14.99 9.67 -0.26
N SER A 152 14.74 10.96 -0.15
CA SER A 152 15.74 11.93 0.31
C SER A 152 16.17 11.63 1.76
N GLU A 153 17.34 12.14 2.14
CA GLU A 153 17.83 11.99 3.52
C GLU A 153 16.90 12.63 4.56
N ALA A 154 16.17 13.69 4.19
CA ALA A 154 15.20 14.32 5.06
C ALA A 154 13.98 13.42 5.29
N GLU A 155 13.45 12.81 4.23
CA GLU A 155 12.31 11.87 4.32
C GLU A 155 12.69 10.63 5.14
N LYS A 156 13.87 10.05 4.90
CA LYS A 156 14.38 8.92 5.69
C LYS A 156 14.42 9.24 7.18
N ARG A 157 14.97 10.39 7.56
CA ARG A 157 15.04 10.82 8.97
C ARG A 157 13.65 10.97 9.59
N THR A 158 12.70 11.56 8.86
CA THR A 158 11.31 11.68 9.34
C THR A 158 10.70 10.31 9.61
N ILE A 159 10.89 9.35 8.70
CA ILE A 159 10.38 7.99 8.85
C ILE A 159 11.07 7.26 10.00
N GLU A 160 12.39 7.36 10.14
CA GLU A 160 13.14 6.74 11.24
C GLU A 160 12.67 7.25 12.61
N ILE A 161 12.40 8.56 12.73
CA ILE A 161 11.82 9.16 13.93
C ILE A 161 10.43 8.57 14.20
N ALA A 162 9.57 8.48 13.18
CA ALA A 162 8.23 7.91 13.31
C ALA A 162 8.28 6.44 13.78
N TRP A 163 9.16 5.62 13.21
CA TRP A 163 9.38 4.23 13.65
C TRP A 163 9.87 4.14 15.09
N THR A 164 10.81 5.01 15.47
CA THR A 164 11.35 5.08 16.84
C THR A 164 10.23 5.36 17.85
N LEU A 165 9.36 6.34 17.54
CA LEU A 165 8.23 6.69 18.41
C LEU A 165 7.19 5.56 18.53
N ARG A 166 6.98 4.76 17.47
CA ARG A 166 6.08 3.59 17.49
C ARG A 166 6.63 2.41 18.29
N CYS A 167 7.96 2.30 18.41
CA CYS A 167 8.62 1.24 19.16
C CYS A 167 8.70 1.50 20.67
N ILE A 168 8.67 2.77 21.09
CA ILE A 168 8.79 3.15 22.50
C ILE A 168 7.41 3.18 23.17
N LYS A 169 7.22 2.38 24.22
CA LYS A 169 6.01 2.46 25.06
C LYS A 169 5.93 3.85 25.72
N SER A 170 4.77 4.49 25.65
CA SER A 170 4.53 5.83 26.23
C SER A 170 5.34 6.97 25.59
N SER A 171 5.74 6.85 24.32
CA SER A 171 6.38 7.93 23.56
C SER A 171 5.61 9.25 23.65
N ASP A 172 4.28 9.22 23.60
CA ASP A 172 3.42 10.40 23.77
C ASP A 172 3.66 11.14 25.10
N LYS A 173 3.82 10.39 26.20
CA LYS A 173 4.07 10.96 27.53
C LYS A 173 5.48 11.55 27.64
N ILE A 174 6.45 10.93 26.96
CA ILE A 174 7.84 11.41 26.91
C ILE A 174 7.91 12.73 26.12
N LEU A 175 7.21 12.80 24.98
CA LEU A 175 7.12 14.01 24.16
C LEU A 175 6.40 15.16 24.89
N ALA A 176 5.30 14.86 25.60
CA ALA A 176 4.59 15.85 26.40
C ALA A 176 5.51 16.46 27.49
N ARG A 177 6.19 15.61 28.26
CA ARG A 177 7.11 16.06 29.32
C ARG A 177 8.29 16.88 28.79
N TYR A 178 8.83 16.53 27.62
CA TYR A 178 9.93 17.28 27.00
C TYR A 178 9.48 18.65 26.49
N SER A 179 8.27 18.74 25.95
CA SER A 179 7.68 20.01 25.47
C SER A 179 7.37 20.96 26.64
N GLU A 180 6.85 20.42 27.75
CA GLU A 180 6.60 21.18 28.98
C GLU A 180 7.90 21.71 29.61
N GLY A 181 8.96 20.91 29.62
CA GLY A 181 10.28 21.31 30.16
C GLY A 181 11.05 22.33 29.32
N LYS A 182 10.62 22.62 28.08
CA LYS A 182 11.17 23.68 27.23
C LYS A 182 10.43 25.02 27.34
N MET A 183 9.24 25.03 27.94
CA MET A 183 8.47 26.26 28.21
C MET A 183 8.70 26.81 29.63
N SER A 184 9.60 26.19 30.40
CA SER A 184 10.11 26.64 31.69
C SER A 184 11.53 27.18 31.53
#